data_AF-A0A4Q3IGH2-F1
#
_entry.id   AF-A0A4Q3IGH2-F1
#
_cell.length_a   1.000
_cell.length_b   1.000
_cell.length_c   1.000
_cell.angle_alpha   90.00
_cell.angle_beta   90.00
_cell.angle_gamma   90.00
#
_symmetry.space_group_name_H-M   'P 1'
#
loop_
_entity.id
_entity.type
_entity.pdbx_description
1 polymer ?
#
loop_
_entity_poly.entity_id
_entity_poly.type
_entity_poly.pdbx_seq_one_letter_code
_entity_poly.pdbx_strand_id
1 'polypeptide(L)'
;GLVEILHGYPIDAVVLTTGCDKTTPAQLMAAATVDIPAIVLSGGPMLDGWFEGELVGSGAAIWKGRRRLAAGEIDEDKFIQIATASAPSAGHCNTMGTASTMNAVAEALGMSLTGCSAIPAPYRERGQMAYETGRRIVAMAFEDLRPSSILTREAFLDAIVVNAAIGGSSNAQPHIVAMARHAGVEITPEDWMEYGYDVPLLLNMQPAGRYLGERFHRAGGVPAIMWELEQQGLLRSKRLSVTGATMAENLIGKESADREMIRPFADPLKQSAGFLVMKGNLFDFAIMKTSVISPSFRERYLSEPGSENRFECRVVVFDGSDDYHHRINDPSLGIDERTMLVIRGSGPIGWPGSAEVVNMQPPDAL
;
A
#
# COMPACT_ATOMS: atom_id res chain seq x y z
N GLY A 1 8.47 24.11 5.00
CA GLY A 1 8.32 22.67 4.72
C GLY A 1 9.53 22.18 3.94
N LEU A 2 9.55 20.92 3.48
CA LEU A 2 10.71 20.38 2.74
C LEU A 2 11.01 21.18 1.44
N VAL A 3 9.98 21.64 0.73
CA VAL A 3 10.14 22.53 -0.46
C VAL A 3 10.99 23.75 -0.14
N GLU A 4 10.64 24.49 0.92
CA GLU A 4 11.38 25.68 1.37
C GLU A 4 12.85 25.38 1.70
N ILE A 5 13.11 24.21 2.29
CA ILE A 5 14.47 23.82 2.66
C ILE A 5 15.30 23.52 1.41
N LEU A 6 14.75 22.74 0.47
CA LEU A 6 15.46 22.36 -0.74
C LEU A 6 15.68 23.55 -1.68
N HIS A 7 14.70 24.45 -1.78
CA HIS A 7 14.79 25.64 -2.65
C HIS A 7 15.60 26.78 -2.00
N GLY A 8 15.48 26.98 -0.69
CA GLY A 8 16.04 28.14 0.02
C GLY A 8 17.50 27.99 0.47
N TYR A 9 18.06 26.79 0.42
CA TYR A 9 19.44 26.50 0.83
C TYR A 9 20.28 25.95 -0.33
N PRO A 10 21.63 26.06 -0.28
CA PRO A 10 22.51 25.57 -1.33
C PRO A 10 22.63 24.04 -1.28
N ILE A 11 21.59 23.34 -1.74
CA ILE A 11 21.51 21.87 -1.79
C ILE A 11 21.36 21.46 -3.26
N ASP A 12 22.37 20.77 -3.80
CA ASP A 12 22.38 20.37 -5.22
C ASP A 12 21.63 19.06 -5.50
N ALA A 13 21.49 18.19 -4.49
CA ALA A 13 20.79 16.92 -4.58
C ALA A 13 20.37 16.43 -3.19
N VAL A 14 19.37 15.54 -3.11
CA VAL A 14 18.81 15.09 -1.83
C VAL A 14 18.57 13.57 -1.75
N VAL A 15 18.91 12.98 -0.61
CA VAL A 15 18.44 11.64 -0.22
C VAL A 15 17.20 11.79 0.65
N LEU A 16 16.10 11.19 0.20
CA LEU A 16 14.79 11.22 0.85
C LEU A 16 14.66 9.97 1.73
N THR A 17 14.84 10.13 3.04
CA THR A 17 14.70 9.03 4.00
C THR A 17 13.23 8.78 4.33
N THR A 18 12.69 7.66 3.87
CA THR A 18 11.27 7.33 3.99
C THR A 18 11.03 6.16 4.93
N GLY A 19 9.81 6.02 5.44
CA GLY A 19 9.46 4.89 6.29
C GLY A 19 7.97 4.86 6.59
N CYS A 20 7.55 5.63 7.60
CA CYS A 20 6.15 5.71 8.00
C CYS A 20 5.26 6.24 6.86
N ASP A 21 4.02 5.77 6.81
CA ASP A 21 3.01 5.96 5.77
C ASP A 21 3.14 7.22 4.91
N LYS A 22 3.11 8.39 5.54
CA LYS A 22 2.97 9.69 4.86
C LYS A 22 4.32 10.30 4.46
N THR A 23 5.45 9.74 4.95
CA THR A 23 6.78 10.29 4.68
C THR A 23 7.18 10.16 3.21
N THR A 24 6.96 8.99 2.61
CA THR A 24 7.28 8.74 1.19
C THR A 24 6.59 9.70 0.24
N PRO A 25 5.25 9.83 0.23
CA PRO A 25 4.59 10.77 -0.67
C PRO A 25 4.96 12.22 -0.35
N ALA A 26 5.05 12.62 0.93
CA ALA A 26 5.41 13.99 1.29
C ALA A 26 6.80 14.39 0.75
N GLN A 27 7.77 13.48 0.84
CA GLN A 27 9.12 13.71 0.35
C GLN A 27 9.19 13.75 -1.18
N LEU A 28 8.53 12.80 -1.85
CA LEU A 28 8.49 12.76 -3.32
C LEU A 28 7.73 13.95 -3.92
N MET A 29 6.63 14.39 -3.30
CA MET A 29 5.92 15.61 -3.71
C MET A 29 6.82 16.85 -3.62
N ALA A 30 7.57 17.00 -2.53
CA ALA A 30 8.47 18.13 -2.36
C ALA A 30 9.64 18.08 -3.37
N ALA A 31 10.24 16.91 -3.57
CA ALA A 31 11.32 16.73 -4.54
C ALA A 31 10.84 16.97 -5.97
N ALA A 32 9.65 16.50 -6.36
CA ALA A 32 9.05 16.79 -7.66
C ALA A 32 8.73 18.28 -7.86
N THR A 33 8.39 19.00 -6.78
CA THR A 33 8.10 20.44 -6.84
C THR A 33 9.37 21.27 -7.07
N VAL A 34 10.48 20.91 -6.42
CA VAL A 34 11.75 21.65 -6.51
C VAL A 34 12.59 21.19 -7.70
N ASP A 35 12.45 19.92 -8.08
CA ASP A 35 13.06 19.28 -9.25
C ASP A 35 14.60 19.35 -9.28
N ILE A 36 15.24 19.17 -8.12
CA ILE A 36 16.67 18.83 -8.01
C ILE A 36 16.86 17.31 -7.95
N PRO A 37 18.01 16.75 -8.38
CA PRO A 37 18.29 15.32 -8.29
C PRO A 37 17.96 14.74 -6.91
N ALA A 38 17.12 13.71 -6.88
CA ALA A 38 16.59 13.14 -5.65
C ALA A 38 16.46 11.62 -5.72
N ILE A 39 16.79 10.95 -4.63
CA ILE A 39 16.68 9.49 -4.51
C ILE A 39 16.06 9.10 -3.17
N VAL A 40 15.20 8.09 -3.17
CA VAL A 40 14.55 7.54 -1.98
C VAL A 40 15.42 6.46 -1.34
N LEU A 41 15.56 6.56 -0.01
CA LEU A 41 16.08 5.50 0.86
C LEU A 41 14.98 5.10 1.85
N SER A 42 14.38 3.93 1.62
CA SER A 42 13.41 3.35 2.57
C SER A 42 14.10 2.92 3.86
N GLY A 43 13.41 3.05 4.99
CA GLY A 43 13.85 2.53 6.28
C GLY A 43 13.69 1.01 6.39
N GLY A 44 12.59 0.46 5.86
CA GLY A 44 12.29 -0.96 5.86
C GLY A 44 11.29 -1.39 6.95
N PRO A 45 10.62 -2.55 6.74
CA PRO A 45 9.67 -3.09 7.71
C PRO A 45 10.38 -3.56 8.99
N MET A 46 9.61 -3.62 10.08
CA MET A 46 9.97 -4.40 11.27
C MET A 46 10.14 -5.88 10.92
N LEU A 47 10.82 -6.62 11.80
CA LEU A 47 10.90 -8.08 11.75
C LEU A 47 9.52 -8.72 11.93
N ASP A 48 9.43 -10.02 11.65
CA ASP A 48 8.22 -10.82 11.80
C ASP A 48 7.84 -10.91 13.29
N GLY A 49 6.63 -10.47 13.63
CA GLY A 49 6.07 -10.61 14.98
C GLY A 49 5.52 -12.01 15.19
N TRP A 50 5.69 -12.56 16.40
CA TRP A 50 5.20 -13.88 16.77
C TRP A 50 4.46 -13.86 18.10
N PHE A 51 3.30 -14.51 18.13
CA PHE A 51 2.51 -14.68 19.34
C PHE A 51 1.87 -16.06 19.35
N GLU A 52 2.13 -16.84 20.41
CA GLU A 52 1.59 -18.21 20.56
C GLU A 52 1.87 -19.14 19.37
N GLY A 53 3.04 -18.97 18.72
CA GLY A 53 3.43 -19.77 17.55
C GLY A 53 2.84 -19.30 16.21
N GLU A 54 2.07 -18.21 16.21
CA GLU A 54 1.45 -17.62 15.02
C GLU A 54 2.09 -16.29 14.64
N LEU A 55 2.12 -16.00 13.33
CA LEU A 55 2.57 -14.71 12.80
C LEU A 55 1.57 -13.60 13.16
N VAL A 56 2.07 -12.53 13.78
CA VAL A 56 1.30 -11.33 14.13
C VAL A 56 1.85 -10.10 13.42
N GLY A 57 1.18 -9.69 12.35
CA GLY A 57 1.54 -8.50 11.59
C GLY A 57 1.04 -7.21 12.23
N SER A 58 1.86 -6.16 12.23
CA SER A 58 1.46 -4.84 12.73
C SER A 58 0.24 -4.30 11.96
N GLY A 59 -0.72 -3.73 12.69
CA GLY A 59 -2.03 -3.30 12.15
C GLY A 59 -3.04 -4.45 12.05
N ALA A 60 -2.70 -5.53 11.32
CA ALA A 60 -3.57 -6.69 11.17
C ALA A 60 -3.87 -7.39 12.53
N ALA A 61 -2.87 -7.44 13.42
CA ALA A 61 -3.00 -7.97 14.77
C ALA A 61 -4.04 -7.18 15.61
N ILE A 62 -4.11 -5.86 15.45
CA ILE A 62 -5.09 -5.02 16.14
C ILE A 62 -6.51 -5.34 15.69
N TRP A 63 -6.73 -5.49 14.38
CA TRP A 63 -8.06 -5.81 13.85
C TRP A 63 -8.53 -7.21 14.27
N LYS A 64 -7.63 -8.20 14.29
CA LYS A 64 -7.92 -9.55 14.81
C LYS A 64 -8.17 -9.52 16.32
N GLY A 65 -7.35 -8.80 17.09
CA GLY A 65 -7.51 -8.63 18.52
C GLY A 65 -8.84 -7.99 18.91
N ARG A 66 -9.28 -6.94 18.19
CA ARG A 66 -10.54 -6.24 18.47
C ARG A 66 -11.74 -7.17 18.34
N ARG A 67 -11.77 -8.00 17.29
CA ARG A 67 -12.82 -9.01 17.09
C ARG A 67 -12.87 -10.05 18.21
N ARG A 68 -11.69 -10.56 18.62
CA ARG A 68 -11.60 -11.55 19.70
C ARG A 68 -11.99 -10.96 21.06
N LEU A 69 -11.64 -9.71 21.31
CA LEU A 69 -12.02 -8.99 22.54
C LEU A 69 -13.53 -8.77 22.59
N ALA A 70 -14.15 -8.32 21.48
CA ALA A 70 -15.59 -8.14 21.37
C ALA A 70 -16.35 -9.47 21.56
N ALA A 71 -15.82 -10.57 21.02
CA ALA A 71 -16.36 -11.92 21.21
C ALA A 71 -16.11 -12.52 22.61
N GLY A 72 -15.39 -11.82 23.50
CA GLY A 72 -15.04 -12.30 24.84
C GLY A 72 -14.03 -13.45 24.87
N GLU A 73 -13.30 -13.71 23.77
CA GLU A 73 -12.30 -14.77 23.66
C GLU A 73 -10.95 -14.41 24.32
N ILE A 74 -10.68 -13.12 24.49
CA ILE A 74 -9.47 -12.56 25.12
C ILE A 74 -9.84 -11.41 26.05
N ASP A 75 -8.99 -11.12 27.02
CA ASP A 75 -9.07 -9.92 27.86
C ASP A 75 -8.19 -8.77 27.34
N GLU A 76 -8.25 -7.61 28.00
CA GLU A 76 -7.49 -6.42 27.64
C GLU A 76 -5.98 -6.63 27.74
N ASP A 77 -5.52 -7.35 28.75
CA ASP A 77 -4.10 -7.67 28.94
C ASP A 77 -3.57 -8.50 27.77
N LYS A 78 -4.33 -9.53 27.35
CA LYS A 78 -4.00 -10.34 26.19
C LYS A 78 -4.04 -9.55 24.90
N PHE A 79 -4.99 -8.62 24.77
CA PHE A 79 -5.03 -7.69 23.62
C PHE A 79 -3.76 -6.84 23.53
N ILE A 80 -3.27 -6.29 24.66
CA ILE A 80 -2.02 -5.53 24.72
C ILE A 80 -0.82 -6.42 24.38
N GLN A 81 -0.79 -7.67 24.86
CA GLN A 81 0.28 -8.62 24.53
C GLN A 81 0.35 -8.93 23.02
N ILE A 82 -0.80 -9.11 22.36
CA ILE A 82 -0.87 -9.32 20.91
C ILE A 82 -0.35 -8.08 20.15
N ALA A 83 -0.75 -6.89 20.59
CA ALA A 83 -0.33 -5.64 19.97
C ALA A 83 1.19 -5.44 20.07
N THR A 84 1.77 -5.64 21.26
CA THR A 84 3.21 -5.47 21.50
C THR A 84 4.04 -6.54 20.79
N ALA A 85 3.56 -7.79 20.72
CA ALA A 85 4.21 -8.85 19.96
C ALA A 85 4.30 -8.57 18.44
N SER A 86 3.42 -7.71 17.91
CA SER A 86 3.43 -7.30 16.50
C SER A 86 4.48 -6.24 16.15
N ALA A 87 5.23 -5.72 17.13
CA ALA A 87 6.26 -4.70 16.96
C ALA A 87 7.62 -5.14 17.54
N PRO A 88 8.28 -6.15 16.95
CA PRO A 88 9.44 -6.82 17.54
C PRO A 88 10.78 -6.07 17.36
N SER A 89 10.84 -5.04 16.53
CA SER A 89 12.09 -4.35 16.19
C SER A 89 11.87 -2.90 15.76
N ALA A 90 12.96 -2.19 15.44
CA ALA A 90 12.87 -0.97 14.64
C ALA A 90 12.32 -1.28 13.23
N GLY A 91 11.69 -0.28 12.60
CA GLY A 91 11.11 -0.36 11.27
C GLY A 91 9.67 0.15 11.23
N HIS A 92 9.09 0.23 10.03
CA HIS A 92 7.65 0.50 9.87
C HIS A 92 6.82 -0.80 9.91
N CYS A 93 5.49 -0.70 9.79
CA CYS A 93 4.59 -1.87 9.76
C CYS A 93 5.12 -2.98 8.85
N ASN A 94 5.15 -4.22 9.36
CA ASN A 94 5.68 -5.41 8.66
C ASN A 94 4.64 -6.15 7.81
N THR A 95 3.45 -5.58 7.65
CA THR A 95 2.39 -6.00 6.73
C THR A 95 2.44 -5.17 5.45
N MET A 96 1.66 -5.56 4.43
CA MET A 96 1.44 -4.75 3.22
C MET A 96 0.45 -3.61 3.49
N GLY A 97 0.75 -2.84 4.55
CA GLY A 97 0.09 -1.58 4.89
C GLY A 97 0.62 -0.42 4.05
N THR A 98 0.25 0.80 4.41
CA THR A 98 0.58 2.01 3.63
C THR A 98 2.08 2.24 3.55
N ALA A 99 2.84 2.13 4.65
CA ALA A 99 4.30 2.24 4.63
C ALA A 99 4.98 1.31 3.60
N SER A 100 4.73 0.01 3.67
CA SER A 100 5.30 -0.97 2.72
C SER A 100 4.83 -0.70 1.28
N THR A 101 3.55 -0.34 1.10
CA THR A 101 2.98 0.00 -0.20
C THR A 101 3.68 1.22 -0.80
N MET A 102 3.84 2.31 -0.04
CA MET A 102 4.42 3.54 -0.57
C MET A 102 5.91 3.42 -0.86
N ASN A 103 6.65 2.64 -0.07
CA ASN A 103 8.05 2.32 -0.40
C ASN A 103 8.15 1.44 -1.66
N ALA A 104 7.25 0.47 -1.84
CA ALA A 104 7.16 -0.29 -3.08
C ALA A 104 6.81 0.59 -4.29
N VAL A 105 5.89 1.54 -4.12
CA VAL A 105 5.55 2.55 -5.13
C VAL A 105 6.75 3.42 -5.48
N ALA A 106 7.55 3.86 -4.51
CA ALA A 106 8.76 4.63 -4.80
C ALA A 106 9.76 3.82 -5.66
N GLU A 107 9.89 2.52 -5.40
CA GLU A 107 10.72 1.65 -6.22
C GLU A 107 10.12 1.42 -7.62
N ALA A 108 8.81 1.20 -7.72
CA ALA A 108 8.11 1.05 -8.98
C ALA A 108 8.20 2.29 -9.87
N LEU A 109 8.09 3.49 -9.28
CA LEU A 109 8.32 4.77 -9.96
C LEU A 109 9.77 4.89 -10.47
N GLY A 110 10.69 4.07 -9.97
CA GLY A 110 12.11 4.16 -10.27
C GLY A 110 12.83 5.22 -9.44
N MET A 111 12.29 5.64 -8.30
CA MET A 111 12.86 6.68 -7.42
C MET A 111 13.78 6.14 -6.32
N SER A 112 13.94 4.83 -6.19
CA SER A 112 14.91 4.19 -5.31
C SER A 112 15.75 3.16 -6.08
N LEU A 113 16.89 2.77 -5.51
CA LEU A 113 17.67 1.64 -6.05
C LEU A 113 16.84 0.35 -6.02
N THR A 114 17.12 -0.55 -6.96
CA THR A 114 16.46 -1.86 -7.08
C THR A 114 16.66 -2.69 -5.81
N GLY A 115 15.56 -3.16 -5.21
CA GLY A 115 15.50 -3.88 -3.95
C GLY A 115 15.43 -3.02 -2.69
N CYS A 116 15.46 -1.69 -2.81
CA CYS A 116 15.50 -0.79 -1.64
C CYS A 116 14.24 -0.89 -0.76
N SER A 117 13.06 -1.13 -1.32
CA SER A 117 11.79 -1.01 -0.59
C SER A 117 11.56 -2.07 0.49
N ALA A 118 12.00 -3.30 0.27
CA ALA A 118 11.57 -4.46 1.06
C ALA A 118 12.55 -4.88 2.17
N ILE A 119 13.82 -4.44 2.12
CA ILE A 119 14.84 -4.85 3.09
C ILE A 119 14.39 -4.50 4.52
N PRO A 120 14.26 -5.47 5.44
CA PRO A 120 13.88 -5.19 6.83
C PRO A 120 14.85 -4.23 7.49
N ALA A 121 14.34 -3.31 8.30
CA ALA A 121 15.14 -2.23 8.87
C ALA A 121 16.37 -2.73 9.66
N PRO A 122 16.28 -3.83 10.46
CA PRO A 122 17.45 -4.33 11.19
C PRO A 122 18.45 -5.13 10.36
N TYR A 123 18.15 -5.45 9.09
CA TYR A 123 19.08 -6.23 8.27
C TYR A 123 20.30 -5.37 7.91
N ARG A 124 21.50 -5.95 7.95
CA ARG A 124 22.73 -5.27 7.49
C ARG A 124 22.65 -4.76 6.04
N GLU A 125 21.85 -5.43 5.22
CA GLU A 125 21.57 -5.05 3.83
C GLU A 125 20.96 -3.65 3.73
N ARG A 126 20.21 -3.18 4.75
CA ARG A 126 19.68 -1.81 4.78
C ARG A 126 20.81 -0.79 4.89
N GLY A 127 21.81 -1.04 5.73
CA GLY A 127 22.98 -0.18 5.85
C GLY A 127 23.83 -0.16 4.56
N GLN A 128 23.95 -1.31 3.90
CA GLN A 128 24.63 -1.41 2.61
C GLN A 128 23.88 -0.65 1.50
N MET A 129 22.56 -0.79 1.44
CA MET A 129 21.71 -0.04 0.52
C MET A 129 21.82 1.47 0.76
N ALA A 130 21.82 1.91 2.03
CA ALA A 130 22.02 3.31 2.38
C ALA A 130 23.36 3.86 1.88
N TYR A 131 24.43 3.09 2.00
CA TYR A 131 25.75 3.44 1.48
C TYR A 131 25.72 3.59 -0.05
N GLU A 132 25.15 2.63 -0.77
CA GLU A 132 25.06 2.71 -2.23
C GLU A 132 24.13 3.84 -2.70
N THR A 133 23.04 4.13 -1.98
CA THR A 133 22.20 5.31 -2.24
C THR A 133 22.98 6.61 -2.08
N GLY A 134 23.82 6.72 -1.04
CA GLY A 134 24.69 7.88 -0.82
C GLY A 134 25.73 8.07 -1.92
N ARG A 135 26.28 6.97 -2.47
CA ARG A 135 27.15 7.03 -3.64
C ARG A 135 26.39 7.44 -4.90
N ARG A 136 25.18 6.88 -5.08
CA ARG A 136 24.39 7.13 -6.29
C ARG A 136 23.91 8.57 -6.39
N ILE A 137 23.46 9.18 -5.30
CA ILE A 137 22.94 10.56 -5.34
C ILE A 137 24.00 11.57 -5.77
N VAL A 138 25.27 11.34 -5.43
CA VAL A 138 26.39 12.18 -5.89
C VAL A 138 26.54 12.08 -7.39
N ALA A 139 26.51 10.87 -7.95
CA ALA A 139 26.55 10.68 -9.41
C ALA A 139 25.34 11.33 -10.10
N MET A 140 24.13 11.18 -9.54
CA MET A 140 22.92 11.83 -10.06
C MET A 140 23.02 13.35 -10.08
N ALA A 141 23.70 13.96 -9.10
CA ALA A 141 23.94 15.40 -9.08
C ALA A 141 24.79 15.87 -10.26
N PHE A 142 25.83 15.10 -10.61
CA PHE A 142 26.67 15.40 -11.78
C PHE A 142 25.97 15.11 -13.12
N GLU A 143 25.07 14.11 -13.15
CA GLU A 143 24.26 13.75 -14.32
C GLU A 143 23.06 14.68 -14.53
N ASP A 144 22.74 15.53 -13.55
CA ASP A 144 21.50 16.30 -13.46
C ASP A 144 20.24 15.41 -13.61
N LEU A 145 20.27 14.22 -13.01
CA LEU A 145 19.19 13.24 -13.09
C LEU A 145 18.06 13.60 -12.11
N ARG A 146 17.10 14.39 -12.60
CA ARG A 146 16.00 14.98 -11.83
C ARG A 146 14.74 14.09 -11.74
N PRO A 147 13.88 14.31 -10.73
CA PRO A 147 12.56 13.69 -10.64
C PRO A 147 11.73 13.83 -11.92
N SER A 148 11.73 14.98 -12.59
CA SER A 148 10.98 15.20 -13.84
C SER A 148 11.38 14.26 -14.99
N SER A 149 12.60 13.74 -14.99
CA SER A 149 13.09 12.75 -15.96
C SER A 149 12.65 11.32 -15.64
N ILE A 150 12.18 11.05 -14.41
CA ILE A 150 11.86 9.70 -13.91
C ILE A 150 10.35 9.55 -13.65
N LEU A 151 9.72 10.57 -13.06
CA LEU A 151 8.31 10.61 -12.68
C LEU A 151 7.41 10.93 -13.88
N THR A 152 7.51 10.10 -14.93
CA THR A 152 6.68 10.20 -16.13
C THR A 152 5.32 9.56 -15.92
N ARG A 153 4.37 9.82 -16.82
CA ARG A 153 3.06 9.13 -16.84
C ARG A 153 3.22 7.62 -16.84
N GLU A 154 4.15 7.10 -17.63
CA GLU A 154 4.46 5.66 -17.69
C GLU A 154 4.91 5.10 -16.33
N ALA A 155 5.74 5.84 -15.57
CA ALA A 155 6.15 5.43 -14.23
C ALA A 155 4.97 5.35 -13.26
N PHE A 156 4.04 6.31 -13.32
CA PHE A 156 2.84 6.30 -12.48
C PHE A 156 1.85 5.19 -12.89
N LEU A 157 1.71 4.89 -14.18
CA LEU A 157 0.91 3.74 -14.63
C LEU A 157 1.51 2.42 -14.13
N ASP A 158 2.83 2.25 -14.21
CA ASP A 158 3.50 1.09 -13.63
C ASP A 158 3.29 0.99 -12.11
N ALA A 159 3.34 2.12 -11.40
CA ALA A 159 3.06 2.15 -9.97
C ALA A 159 1.63 1.69 -9.63
N ILE A 160 0.63 2.00 -10.48
CA ILE A 160 -0.74 1.50 -10.33
C ILE A 160 -0.78 -0.03 -10.52
N VAL A 161 -0.14 -0.55 -11.57
CA VAL A 161 -0.06 -2.00 -11.86
C VAL A 161 0.62 -2.73 -10.69
N VAL A 162 1.77 -2.24 -10.24
CA VAL A 162 2.51 -2.84 -9.12
C VAL A 162 1.70 -2.78 -7.82
N ASN A 163 1.03 -1.67 -7.53
CA ASN A 163 0.17 -1.52 -6.35
C ASN A 163 -0.95 -2.58 -6.34
N ALA A 164 -1.57 -2.86 -7.49
CA ALA A 164 -2.56 -3.93 -7.61
C ALA A 164 -1.94 -5.31 -7.36
N ALA A 165 -0.80 -5.60 -7.99
CA ALA A 165 -0.12 -6.90 -7.89
C ALA A 165 0.34 -7.26 -6.46
N ILE A 166 0.69 -6.25 -5.66
CA ILE A 166 1.07 -6.44 -4.25
C ILE A 166 -0.12 -6.38 -3.28
N GLY A 167 -1.34 -6.08 -3.75
CA GLY A 167 -2.49 -5.89 -2.88
C GLY A 167 -2.35 -4.66 -1.96
N GLY A 168 -1.81 -3.58 -2.50
CA GLY A 168 -1.41 -2.38 -1.76
C GLY A 168 -2.54 -1.65 -1.03
N SER A 169 -2.16 -0.75 -0.12
CA SER A 169 -3.07 0.06 0.68
C SER A 169 -3.96 0.97 -0.19
N SER A 170 -5.23 1.15 0.18
CA SER A 170 -6.12 2.12 -0.48
C SER A 170 -5.59 3.55 -0.41
N ASN A 171 -4.79 3.87 0.59
CA ASN A 171 -4.09 5.16 0.71
C ASN A 171 -3.07 5.40 -0.43
N ALA A 172 -2.67 4.36 -1.18
CA ALA A 172 -1.80 4.56 -2.35
C ALA A 172 -2.47 5.42 -3.41
N GLN A 173 -3.80 5.33 -3.58
CA GLN A 173 -4.53 6.11 -4.59
C GLN A 173 -4.37 7.62 -4.40
N PRO A 174 -4.72 8.22 -3.23
CA PRO A 174 -4.55 9.66 -3.04
C PRO A 174 -3.08 10.07 -3.09
N HIS A 175 -2.15 9.22 -2.65
CA HIS A 175 -0.72 9.52 -2.67
C HIS A 175 -0.13 9.50 -4.09
N ILE A 176 -0.45 8.50 -4.91
CA ILE A 176 -0.03 8.41 -6.31
C ILE A 176 -0.55 9.62 -7.09
N VAL A 177 -1.83 9.96 -6.93
CA VAL A 177 -2.41 11.13 -7.61
C VAL A 177 -1.76 12.43 -7.15
N ALA A 178 -1.49 12.61 -5.84
CA ALA A 178 -0.81 13.79 -5.34
C ALA A 178 0.62 13.92 -5.90
N MET A 179 1.41 12.84 -5.87
CA MET A 179 2.76 12.82 -6.45
C MET A 179 2.74 13.12 -7.95
N ALA A 180 1.80 12.52 -8.70
CA ALA A 180 1.65 12.76 -10.13
C ALA A 180 1.37 14.24 -10.42
N ARG A 181 0.43 14.85 -9.68
CA ARG A 181 0.12 16.28 -9.85
C ARG A 181 1.31 17.19 -9.55
N HIS A 182 2.11 16.89 -8.52
CA HIS A 182 3.34 17.64 -8.24
C HIS A 182 4.43 17.45 -9.30
N ALA A 183 4.43 16.32 -10.00
CA ALA A 183 5.29 16.07 -11.16
C ALA A 183 4.72 16.62 -12.50
N GLY A 184 3.58 17.32 -12.48
CA GLY A 184 2.93 17.80 -13.70
C GLY A 184 2.29 16.71 -14.56
N VAL A 185 2.04 15.52 -13.98
CA VAL A 185 1.44 14.36 -14.63
C VAL A 185 -0.04 14.24 -14.24
N GLU A 186 -0.90 14.09 -15.23
CA GLU A 186 -2.30 13.73 -15.00
C GLU A 186 -2.44 12.21 -14.83
N ILE A 187 -3.18 11.79 -13.81
CA ILE A 187 -3.67 10.43 -13.59
C ILE A 187 -5.18 10.53 -13.32
N THR A 188 -5.98 9.83 -14.11
CA THR A 188 -7.44 9.89 -14.06
C THR A 188 -8.02 8.71 -13.27
N PRO A 189 -9.29 8.77 -12.84
CA PRO A 189 -10.00 7.60 -12.32
C PRO A 189 -9.99 6.41 -13.28
N GLU A 190 -10.08 6.66 -14.59
CA GLU A 190 -10.12 5.64 -15.64
C GLU A 190 -8.80 4.86 -15.71
N ASP A 191 -7.65 5.51 -15.45
CA ASP A 191 -6.34 4.84 -15.41
C ASP A 191 -6.30 3.70 -14.38
N TRP A 192 -6.99 3.83 -13.25
CA TRP A 192 -7.06 2.78 -12.23
C TRP A 192 -7.84 1.55 -12.70
N MET A 193 -8.89 1.78 -13.50
CA MET A 193 -9.69 0.70 -14.09
C MET A 193 -8.95 0.04 -15.25
N GLU A 194 -8.41 0.84 -16.18
CA GLU A 194 -7.75 0.34 -17.39
C GLU A 194 -6.47 -0.43 -17.09
N TYR A 195 -5.64 0.06 -16.16
CA TYR A 195 -4.33 -0.53 -15.90
C TYR A 195 -4.25 -1.34 -14.61
N GLY A 196 -5.11 -1.06 -13.62
CA GLY A 196 -4.99 -1.66 -12.29
C GLY A 196 -5.97 -2.80 -12.01
N TYR A 197 -7.22 -2.70 -12.47
CA TYR A 197 -8.33 -3.53 -11.96
C TYR A 197 -8.11 -5.04 -12.15
N ASP A 198 -7.78 -5.45 -13.38
CA ASP A 198 -7.60 -6.86 -13.75
C ASP A 198 -6.21 -7.42 -13.45
N VAL A 199 -5.35 -6.65 -12.78
CA VAL A 199 -4.05 -7.15 -12.35
C VAL A 199 -4.24 -8.14 -11.19
N PRO A 200 -3.65 -9.34 -11.27
CA PRO A 200 -3.82 -10.38 -10.25
C PRO A 200 -3.03 -10.09 -8.97
N LEU A 201 -3.47 -10.65 -7.84
CA LEU A 201 -2.73 -10.59 -6.58
C LEU A 201 -1.60 -11.63 -6.59
N LEU A 202 -0.36 -11.17 -6.69
CA LEU A 202 0.82 -12.04 -6.72
C LEU A 202 1.44 -12.22 -5.33
N LEU A 203 1.33 -11.21 -4.46
CA LEU A 203 2.01 -11.18 -3.18
C LEU A 203 1.20 -11.85 -2.05
N ASN A 204 1.77 -12.86 -1.41
CA ASN A 204 1.19 -13.56 -0.28
C ASN A 204 1.55 -12.92 1.07
N MET A 205 1.11 -11.68 1.28
CA MET A 205 1.43 -10.89 2.46
C MET A 205 0.17 -10.35 3.13
N GLN A 206 0.14 -10.36 4.46
CA GLN A 206 -0.97 -9.77 5.22
C GLN A 206 -1.16 -8.30 4.82
N PRO A 207 -2.40 -7.78 4.72
CA PRO A 207 -3.65 -8.41 5.17
C PRO A 207 -4.35 -9.29 4.12
N ALA A 208 -3.90 -9.31 2.85
CA ALA A 208 -4.56 -10.09 1.79
C ALA A 208 -4.11 -11.55 1.74
N GLY A 209 -2.88 -11.83 2.20
CA GLY A 209 -2.27 -13.15 2.28
C GLY A 209 -1.82 -13.53 3.70
N ARG A 210 -0.81 -14.39 3.78
CA ARG A 210 -0.41 -15.10 5.01
C ARG A 210 0.84 -14.52 5.69
N TYR A 211 1.86 -14.15 4.92
CA TYR A 211 3.20 -13.85 5.46
C TYR A 211 3.42 -12.36 5.74
N LEU A 212 4.63 -12.03 6.20
CA LEU A 212 5.08 -10.69 6.58
C LEU A 212 6.35 -10.29 5.80
N GLY A 213 6.84 -9.08 6.08
CA GLY A 213 7.84 -8.38 5.28
C GLY A 213 9.20 -9.08 5.18
N GLU A 214 9.64 -9.83 6.17
CA GLU A 214 10.94 -10.51 6.07
C GLU A 214 10.96 -11.56 4.98
N ARG A 215 9.89 -12.36 4.87
CA ARG A 215 9.76 -13.36 3.80
C ARG A 215 9.63 -12.67 2.44
N PHE A 216 8.94 -11.54 2.36
CA PHE A 216 8.82 -10.78 1.12
C PHE A 216 10.19 -10.35 0.58
N HIS A 217 11.04 -9.78 1.43
CA HIS A 217 12.42 -9.44 1.06
C HIS A 217 13.21 -10.64 0.55
N ARG A 218 13.21 -11.74 1.33
CA ARG A 218 13.94 -12.97 0.96
C ARG A 218 13.43 -13.61 -0.34
N ALA A 219 12.15 -13.43 -0.67
CA ALA A 219 11.56 -13.90 -1.92
C ALA A 219 11.96 -13.07 -3.16
N GLY A 220 12.67 -11.95 -2.98
CA GLY A 220 13.09 -11.06 -4.07
C GLY A 220 12.39 -9.70 -4.07
N GLY A 221 11.47 -9.45 -3.12
CA GLY A 221 10.85 -8.15 -2.90
C GLY A 221 10.06 -7.63 -4.10
N VAL A 222 9.97 -6.30 -4.20
CA VAL A 222 9.28 -5.60 -5.30
C VAL A 222 9.90 -5.89 -6.67
N PRO A 223 11.24 -6.05 -6.84
CA PRO A 223 11.82 -6.47 -8.12
C PRO A 223 11.23 -7.76 -8.66
N ALA A 224 10.94 -8.75 -7.81
CA ALA A 224 10.35 -10.01 -8.25
C ALA A 224 8.88 -9.88 -8.67
N ILE A 225 8.12 -8.98 -8.04
CA ILE A 225 6.76 -8.64 -8.49
C ILE A 225 6.81 -7.94 -9.85
N MET A 226 7.67 -6.93 -9.99
CA MET A 226 7.83 -6.20 -11.25
C MET A 226 8.33 -7.11 -12.37
N TRP A 227 9.18 -8.10 -12.06
CA TRP A 227 9.64 -9.09 -13.03
C TRP A 227 8.48 -9.92 -13.59
N GLU A 228 7.57 -10.43 -12.74
CA GLU A 228 6.37 -11.18 -13.19
C GLU A 228 5.51 -10.33 -14.13
N LEU A 229 5.29 -9.06 -13.78
CA LEU A 229 4.50 -8.12 -14.59
C LEU A 229 5.18 -7.79 -15.93
N GLU A 230 6.51 -7.65 -15.93
CA GLU A 230 7.32 -7.44 -17.13
C GLU A 230 7.20 -8.62 -18.10
N GLN A 231 7.22 -9.87 -17.60
CA GLN A 231 7.08 -11.05 -18.46
C GLN A 231 5.72 -11.10 -19.19
N GLN A 232 4.70 -10.41 -18.65
CA GLN A 232 3.38 -10.30 -19.26
C GLN A 232 3.21 -9.01 -20.10
N GLY A 233 4.26 -8.19 -20.23
CA GLY A 233 4.18 -6.92 -20.96
C GLY A 233 3.28 -5.88 -20.28
N LEU A 234 3.04 -6.01 -18.96
CA LEU A 234 2.18 -5.10 -18.22
C LEU A 234 2.89 -3.83 -17.74
N LEU A 235 4.23 -3.76 -17.85
CA LEU A 235 5.02 -2.60 -17.47
C LEU A 235 5.50 -1.81 -18.69
N ARG A 236 5.61 -0.49 -18.52
CA ARG A 236 6.27 0.45 -19.44
C ARG A 236 7.75 0.57 -19.05
N SER A 237 8.44 -0.57 -19.07
CA SER A 237 9.74 -0.76 -18.42
C SER A 237 10.95 -0.12 -19.12
N LYS A 238 10.80 0.40 -20.35
CA LYS A 238 11.89 1.07 -21.09
C LYS A 238 12.23 2.47 -20.54
N ARG A 239 11.44 2.99 -19.61
CA ARG A 239 11.68 4.26 -18.93
C ARG A 239 12.90 4.19 -18.01
N LEU A 240 13.50 5.35 -17.76
CA LEU A 240 14.65 5.52 -16.87
C LEU A 240 14.27 5.31 -15.39
N SER A 241 15.27 5.03 -14.58
CA SER A 241 15.19 5.01 -13.12
C SER A 241 16.40 5.72 -12.49
N VAL A 242 16.37 5.93 -11.18
CA VAL A 242 17.50 6.51 -10.45
C VAL A 242 18.77 5.69 -10.56
N THR A 243 18.75 4.42 -11.00
CA THR A 243 19.97 3.64 -11.22
C THR A 243 20.80 4.15 -12.40
N GLY A 244 20.21 4.98 -13.27
CA GLY A 244 20.77 5.37 -14.57
C GLY A 244 20.47 4.36 -15.68
N ALA A 245 19.89 3.21 -15.34
CA ALA A 245 19.41 2.20 -16.28
C ALA A 245 17.87 2.24 -16.39
N THR A 246 17.36 1.61 -17.44
CA THR A 246 15.93 1.40 -17.61
C THR A 246 15.37 0.43 -16.57
N MET A 247 14.07 0.50 -16.30
CA MET A 247 13.43 -0.48 -15.42
C MET A 247 13.58 -1.92 -15.96
N ALA A 248 13.50 -2.12 -17.28
CA ALA A 248 13.69 -3.43 -17.90
C ALA A 248 15.07 -4.04 -17.58
N GLU A 249 16.13 -3.23 -17.67
CA GLU A 249 17.50 -3.66 -17.33
C GLU A 249 17.64 -4.00 -15.84
N ASN A 250 17.03 -3.20 -14.95
CA ASN A 250 17.04 -3.45 -13.52
C ASN A 250 16.37 -4.77 -13.12
N LEU A 251 15.41 -5.24 -13.94
CA LEU A 251 14.61 -6.44 -13.67
C LEU A 251 15.24 -7.73 -14.21
N ILE A 252 16.34 -7.67 -14.96
CA ILE A 252 17.00 -8.88 -15.49
C ILE A 252 17.39 -9.82 -14.33
N GLY A 253 16.93 -11.07 -14.41
CA GLY A 253 17.22 -12.11 -13.41
C GLY A 253 16.57 -11.90 -12.04
N LYS A 254 15.49 -11.11 -11.95
CA LYS A 254 14.77 -10.84 -10.69
C LYS A 254 13.61 -11.79 -10.41
N GLU A 255 13.56 -12.94 -11.07
CA GLU A 255 12.56 -13.98 -10.77
C GLU A 255 12.58 -14.40 -9.29
N SER A 256 11.39 -14.61 -8.70
CA SER A 256 11.28 -15.09 -7.31
C SER A 256 11.70 -16.56 -7.20
N ALA A 257 12.56 -16.85 -6.21
CA ALA A 257 12.87 -18.22 -5.80
C ALA A 257 11.84 -18.81 -4.80
N ASP A 258 11.00 -17.96 -4.19
CA ASP A 258 9.98 -18.37 -3.22
C ASP A 258 8.59 -18.14 -3.82
N ARG A 259 8.09 -19.17 -4.52
CA ARG A 259 6.79 -19.14 -5.21
C ARG A 259 5.58 -19.23 -4.28
N GLU A 260 5.77 -19.54 -3.00
CA GLU A 260 4.69 -19.51 -2.01
C GLU A 260 4.48 -18.07 -1.49
N MET A 261 5.56 -17.27 -1.43
CA MET A 261 5.52 -15.86 -1.09
C MET A 261 5.09 -14.97 -2.27
N ILE A 262 5.68 -15.19 -3.45
CA ILE A 262 5.40 -14.43 -4.67
C ILE A 262 4.92 -15.41 -5.74
N ARG A 263 3.61 -15.41 -5.97
CA ARG A 263 2.95 -16.32 -6.89
C ARG A 263 3.33 -16.01 -8.35
N PRO A 264 3.48 -17.04 -9.21
CA PRO A 264 3.56 -16.84 -10.65
C PRO A 264 2.29 -16.16 -11.17
N PHE A 265 2.41 -15.36 -12.22
CA PHE A 265 1.26 -14.69 -12.84
C PHE A 265 0.15 -15.65 -13.27
N ALA A 266 0.52 -16.85 -13.74
CA ALA A 266 -0.42 -17.88 -14.19
C ALA A 266 -1.16 -18.59 -13.05
N ASP A 267 -0.69 -18.48 -11.81
CA ASP A 267 -1.30 -19.12 -10.63
C ASP A 267 -1.31 -18.14 -9.44
N PRO A 268 -2.05 -17.02 -9.56
CA PRO A 268 -2.05 -15.95 -8.56
C PRO A 268 -2.94 -16.30 -7.37
N LEU A 269 -2.84 -15.52 -6.28
CA LEU A 269 -3.76 -15.66 -5.15
C LEU A 269 -5.19 -15.27 -5.51
N LYS A 270 -5.34 -14.26 -6.38
CA LYS A 270 -6.61 -13.74 -6.89
C LYS A 270 -6.42 -13.25 -8.32
N GLN A 271 -7.43 -13.47 -9.16
CA GLN A 271 -7.37 -13.10 -10.59
C GLN A 271 -7.44 -11.58 -10.82
N SER A 272 -8.25 -10.85 -10.03
CA SER A 272 -8.34 -9.39 -10.08
C SER A 272 -8.21 -8.83 -8.67
N ALA A 273 -7.23 -7.95 -8.46
CA ALA A 273 -6.84 -7.44 -7.15
C ALA A 273 -6.77 -5.90 -7.08
N GLY A 274 -6.87 -5.24 -8.23
CA GLY A 274 -6.85 -3.79 -8.32
C GLY A 274 -8.07 -3.11 -7.69
N PHE A 275 -7.97 -1.80 -7.55
CA PHE A 275 -9.09 -1.02 -7.02
C PHE A 275 -10.23 -0.97 -8.02
N LEU A 276 -11.43 -1.29 -7.55
CA LEU A 276 -12.66 -1.00 -8.29
C LEU A 276 -13.01 0.47 -8.06
N VAL A 277 -12.96 1.28 -9.12
CA VAL A 277 -13.46 2.65 -9.08
C VAL A 277 -14.98 2.63 -9.23
N MET A 278 -15.67 3.31 -8.31
CA MET A 278 -17.12 3.43 -8.29
C MET A 278 -17.53 4.90 -8.43
N LYS A 279 -18.65 5.13 -9.12
CA LYS A 279 -19.30 6.44 -9.29
C LYS A 279 -20.81 6.26 -9.12
N GLY A 280 -21.52 7.34 -8.79
CA GLY A 280 -22.98 7.32 -8.72
C GLY A 280 -23.54 8.61 -8.13
N ASN A 281 -24.80 8.56 -7.70
CA ASN A 281 -25.46 9.69 -7.04
C ASN A 281 -24.91 9.99 -5.62
N LEU A 282 -24.10 9.10 -5.03
CA LEU A 282 -23.50 9.30 -3.70
C LEU A 282 -22.11 9.94 -3.75
N PHE A 283 -21.36 9.72 -4.83
CA PHE A 283 -19.99 10.21 -4.99
C PHE A 283 -19.57 10.20 -6.47
N ASP A 284 -18.77 11.19 -6.85
CA ASP A 284 -18.16 11.26 -8.19
C ASP A 284 -16.99 10.28 -8.33
N PHE A 285 -16.39 9.87 -7.22
CA PHE A 285 -15.28 8.93 -7.14
C PHE A 285 -15.24 8.22 -5.78
N ALA A 286 -15.15 6.89 -5.80
CA ALA A 286 -14.76 6.06 -4.67
C ALA A 286 -13.94 4.87 -5.16
N ILE A 287 -13.20 4.24 -4.26
CA ILE A 287 -12.47 2.99 -4.54
C ILE A 287 -12.88 1.89 -3.57
N MET A 288 -12.94 0.66 -4.07
CA MET A 288 -13.06 -0.55 -3.25
C MET A 288 -11.83 -1.43 -3.44
N LYS A 289 -11.26 -1.90 -2.31
CA LYS A 289 -10.13 -2.84 -2.32
C LYS A 289 -10.64 -4.27 -2.53
N THR A 290 -10.55 -4.78 -3.76
CA THR A 290 -11.05 -6.11 -4.14
C THR A 290 -10.19 -7.26 -3.60
N SER A 291 -8.89 -7.01 -3.41
CA SER A 291 -7.91 -8.01 -2.92
C SER A 291 -8.21 -8.58 -1.53
N VAL A 292 -9.09 -7.96 -0.74
CA VAL A 292 -9.49 -8.44 0.60
C VAL A 292 -10.93 -8.99 0.67
N ILE A 293 -11.64 -9.09 -0.46
CA ILE A 293 -12.96 -9.75 -0.51
C ILE A 293 -12.76 -11.25 -0.24
N SER A 294 -13.34 -11.77 0.86
CA SER A 294 -13.26 -13.20 1.19
C SER A 294 -14.20 -14.03 0.31
N PRO A 295 -13.96 -15.34 0.14
CA PRO A 295 -14.92 -16.23 -0.52
C PRO A 295 -16.31 -16.17 0.11
N SER A 296 -16.39 -16.15 1.45
CA SER A 296 -17.65 -16.05 2.19
C SER A 296 -18.38 -14.72 1.95
N PHE A 297 -17.66 -13.60 1.84
CA PHE A 297 -18.25 -12.31 1.50
C PHE A 297 -18.83 -12.34 0.08
N ARG A 298 -18.07 -12.88 -0.88
CA ARG A 298 -18.52 -12.99 -2.27
C ARG A 298 -19.76 -13.87 -2.40
N GLU A 299 -19.74 -15.06 -1.80
CA GLU A 299 -20.87 -15.99 -1.80
C GLU A 299 -22.14 -15.35 -1.22
N ARG A 300 -22.01 -14.63 -0.10
CA ARG A 300 -23.14 -14.02 0.60
C ARG A 300 -23.72 -12.81 -0.14
N TYR A 301 -22.88 -11.95 -0.71
CA TYR A 301 -23.31 -10.62 -1.18
C TYR A 301 -23.18 -10.39 -2.69
N LEU A 302 -22.43 -11.20 -3.43
CA LEU A 302 -22.07 -10.92 -4.84
C LEU A 302 -22.36 -12.09 -5.79
N SER A 303 -22.96 -13.17 -5.32
CA SER A 303 -23.17 -14.42 -6.07
C SER A 303 -24.64 -14.78 -6.31
N GLU A 304 -25.57 -13.84 -6.11
CA GLU A 304 -26.98 -14.08 -6.41
C GLU A 304 -27.19 -14.24 -7.93
N PRO A 305 -27.75 -15.37 -8.40
CA PRO A 305 -27.93 -15.63 -9.83
C PRO A 305 -28.75 -14.55 -10.53
N GLY A 306 -28.22 -13.99 -11.62
CA GLY A 306 -28.84 -12.90 -12.36
C GLY A 306 -28.62 -11.51 -11.77
N SER A 307 -27.89 -11.40 -10.65
CA SER A 307 -27.43 -10.16 -10.03
C SER A 307 -25.97 -10.26 -9.59
N GLU A 308 -25.14 -10.97 -10.35
CA GLU A 308 -23.73 -11.17 -10.01
C GLU A 308 -22.99 -9.84 -9.87
N ASN A 309 -22.24 -9.69 -8.78
CA ASN A 309 -21.57 -8.45 -8.37
C ASN A 309 -22.51 -7.24 -8.16
N ARG A 310 -23.80 -7.49 -7.88
CA ARG A 310 -24.79 -6.48 -7.52
C ARG A 310 -25.53 -6.91 -6.26
N PHE A 311 -25.82 -5.96 -5.39
CA PHE A 311 -26.70 -6.19 -4.25
C PHE A 311 -27.34 -4.87 -3.81
N GLU A 312 -28.50 -4.99 -3.18
CA GLU A 312 -29.16 -3.91 -2.48
C GLU A 312 -29.11 -4.20 -0.98
N CYS A 313 -28.94 -3.16 -0.19
CA CYS A 313 -28.82 -3.28 1.26
C CYS A 313 -29.41 -2.08 1.95
N ARG A 314 -29.86 -2.28 3.19
CA ARG A 314 -30.18 -1.19 4.09
C ARG A 314 -28.87 -0.58 4.59
N VAL A 315 -28.83 0.74 4.73
CA VAL A 315 -27.66 1.45 5.25
C VAL A 315 -27.92 1.94 6.66
N VAL A 316 -26.94 1.80 7.55
CA VAL A 316 -26.87 2.51 8.83
C VAL A 316 -25.70 3.48 8.78
N VAL A 317 -26.01 4.77 8.98
CA VAL A 317 -25.05 5.87 8.88
C VAL A 317 -24.56 6.27 10.27
N PHE A 318 -23.26 6.47 10.38
CA PHE A 318 -22.58 7.02 11.55
C PHE A 318 -21.87 8.34 11.22
N ASP A 319 -22.00 9.31 12.12
CA ASP A 319 -21.35 10.61 12.02
C ASP A 319 -20.03 10.61 12.85
N GLY A 320 -18.95 10.12 12.24
CA GLY A 320 -17.64 9.97 12.89
C GLY A 320 -17.51 8.69 13.74
N SER A 321 -16.28 8.43 14.23
CA SER A 321 -15.97 7.21 14.98
C SER A 321 -16.65 7.15 16.35
N ASP A 322 -16.89 8.30 16.97
CA ASP A 322 -17.53 8.37 18.28
C ASP A 322 -19.01 7.96 18.20
N ASP A 323 -19.73 8.43 17.18
CA ASP A 323 -21.12 7.98 16.93
C ASP A 323 -21.18 6.49 16.61
N TYR A 324 -20.22 5.99 15.82
CA TYR A 324 -20.07 4.55 15.56
C TYR A 324 -19.90 3.74 16.85
N HIS A 325 -18.91 4.08 17.68
CA HIS A 325 -18.67 3.35 18.92
C HIS A 325 -19.80 3.49 19.94
N HIS A 326 -20.52 4.61 19.94
CA HIS A 326 -21.66 4.81 20.84
C HIS A 326 -22.88 3.99 20.45
N ARG A 327 -23.16 3.86 19.14
CA ARG A 327 -24.43 3.28 18.66
C ARG A 327 -24.33 1.91 18.02
N ILE A 328 -23.14 1.41 17.62
CA ILE A 328 -23.04 0.15 16.86
C ILE A 328 -23.73 -1.04 17.54
N ASN A 329 -23.71 -1.10 18.87
CA ASN A 329 -24.35 -2.16 19.67
C ASN A 329 -25.76 -1.80 20.17
N ASP A 330 -26.35 -0.68 19.72
CA ASP A 330 -27.74 -0.35 20.04
C ASP A 330 -28.70 -1.25 19.24
N PRO A 331 -29.46 -2.16 19.90
CA PRO A 331 -30.38 -3.05 19.22
C PRO A 331 -31.50 -2.31 18.46
N SER A 332 -31.77 -1.03 18.81
CA SER A 332 -32.76 -0.21 18.11
C SER A 332 -32.39 0.09 16.65
N LEU A 333 -31.10 -0.02 16.28
CA LEU A 333 -30.64 0.13 14.90
C LEU A 333 -31.04 -1.03 14.00
N GLY A 334 -31.41 -2.18 14.57
CA GLY A 334 -31.85 -3.37 13.86
C GLY A 334 -30.84 -3.86 12.82
N ILE A 335 -29.53 -3.74 13.08
CA ILE A 335 -28.46 -4.17 12.17
C ILE A 335 -28.51 -5.70 11.96
N ASP A 336 -28.47 -6.12 10.70
CA ASP A 336 -28.47 -7.53 10.29
C ASP A 336 -27.34 -7.82 9.28
N GLU A 337 -27.23 -9.07 8.83
CA GLU A 337 -26.21 -9.47 7.85
C GLU A 337 -26.32 -8.78 6.49
N ARG A 338 -27.47 -8.19 6.13
CA ARG A 338 -27.71 -7.49 4.86
C ARG A 338 -27.63 -5.97 5.02
N THR A 339 -27.09 -5.49 6.14
CA THR A 339 -26.93 -4.07 6.42
C THR A 339 -25.51 -3.59 6.08
N MET A 340 -25.41 -2.47 5.34
CA MET A 340 -24.15 -1.78 5.09
C MET A 340 -23.91 -0.68 6.12
N LEU A 341 -22.76 -0.73 6.79
CA LEU A 341 -22.32 0.33 7.70
C LEU A 341 -21.66 1.44 6.88
N VAL A 342 -22.11 2.68 7.07
CA VAL A 342 -21.56 3.86 6.39
C VAL A 342 -21.12 4.86 7.44
N ILE A 343 -19.92 5.41 7.29
CA ILE A 343 -19.42 6.51 8.09
C ILE A 343 -19.21 7.73 7.20
N ARG A 344 -19.64 8.90 7.67
CA ARG A 344 -19.43 10.18 6.98
C ARG A 344 -18.80 11.21 7.92
N GLY A 345 -18.43 12.36 7.36
CA GLY A 345 -17.68 13.38 8.10
C GLY A 345 -16.20 13.03 8.30
N SER A 346 -15.70 11.97 7.64
CA SER A 346 -14.33 11.46 7.86
C SER A 346 -13.35 11.82 6.74
N GLY A 347 -13.71 12.74 5.85
CA GLY A 347 -12.89 13.16 4.70
C GLY A 347 -11.90 14.30 5.01
N PRO A 348 -11.22 14.86 3.98
CA PRO A 348 -10.21 15.89 4.16
C PRO A 348 -10.68 17.16 4.88
N ILE A 349 -11.95 17.55 4.68
CA ILE A 349 -12.56 18.71 5.34
C ILE A 349 -13.34 18.29 6.58
N GLY A 350 -14.09 17.18 6.50
CA GLY A 350 -14.97 16.73 7.58
C GLY A 350 -14.22 16.35 8.86
N TRP A 351 -13.11 15.62 8.74
CA TRP A 351 -12.34 15.16 9.91
C TRP A 351 -11.42 16.22 10.53
N PRO A 352 -11.10 17.32 9.81
CA PRO A 352 -9.92 17.54 8.93
C PRO A 352 -8.87 16.45 8.74
N GLY A 353 -8.35 16.30 7.51
CA GLY A 353 -7.16 15.49 7.20
C GLY A 353 -7.42 14.03 6.81
N SER A 354 -8.69 13.63 6.68
CA SER A 354 -9.18 12.27 6.37
C SER A 354 -8.69 11.17 7.32
N ALA A 355 -9.62 10.50 8.01
CA ALA A 355 -9.29 9.52 9.04
C ALA A 355 -9.47 8.06 8.58
N GLU A 356 -8.63 7.17 9.12
CA GLU A 356 -8.69 5.73 8.87
C GLU A 356 -9.74 5.06 9.79
N VAL A 357 -11.02 5.33 9.52
CA VAL A 357 -12.16 4.91 10.37
C VAL A 357 -13.21 4.06 9.65
N VAL A 358 -13.02 3.78 8.35
CA VAL A 358 -14.04 3.13 7.50
C VAL A 358 -14.12 1.61 7.71
N ASN A 359 -13.08 1.00 8.27
CA ASN A 359 -13.01 -0.44 8.59
C ASN A 359 -13.81 -0.82 9.85
N MET A 360 -15.08 -0.40 9.90
CA MET A 360 -16.05 -0.72 10.94
C MET A 360 -16.33 -2.23 10.98
N GLN A 361 -16.56 -2.75 12.19
CA GLN A 361 -16.95 -4.13 12.44
C GLN A 361 -18.48 -4.23 12.62
N PRO A 362 -19.09 -5.38 12.28
CA PRO A 362 -20.46 -5.69 12.68
C PRO A 362 -20.65 -5.54 14.20
N PRO A 363 -21.90 -5.34 14.68
CA PRO A 363 -22.21 -5.36 16.10
C PRO A 363 -21.86 -6.70 16.76
N ASP A 364 -21.62 -6.70 18.07
CA ASP A 364 -21.19 -7.88 18.83
C ASP A 364 -22.20 -9.06 18.78
N ALA A 365 -23.46 -8.77 18.42
CA ALA A 365 -24.52 -9.77 18.30
C ALA A 365 -24.48 -10.59 16.99
N LEU A 366 -23.63 -10.21 16.01
CA LEU A 366 -23.46 -10.86 14.70
C LEU A 366 -22.05 -11.44 14.54
#